data_AF-A0A7X2SX61-F1
#
_entry.id   AF-A0A7X2SX61-F1
#
_cell.length_a   1.000
_cell.length_b   1.000
_cell.length_c   1.000
_cell.angle_alpha   90.00
_cell.angle_beta   90.00
_cell.angle_gamma   90.00
#
_symmetry.space_group_name_H-M   'P 1'
#
loop_
_entity.id
_entity.type
_entity.pdbx_description
1 polymer ?
#
loop_
_entity_poly.entity_id
_entity_poly.type
_entity_poly.pdbx_seq_one_letter_code
_entity_poly.pdbx_strand_id
1 'polypeptide(L)'
;MLEPIINPYKTDPQGIFTYKDIMIYPVDGPHKEAAKKTIEVCGLADSRLFSVRAEILVSLRNFENDIQDALNDFNEAETEKKRENRIRKINNALGKINELIEPQAQLSAYCRHFLDNSDVYKEAKETVENYINQHC
;
A
#
# COMPACT_ATOMS: atom_id res chain seq x y z
N MET A 1 8.65 5.17 -33.21
CA MET A 1 8.13 6.37 -32.51
C MET A 1 8.18 6.06 -31.02
N LEU A 2 8.84 6.89 -30.21
CA LEU A 2 8.68 6.84 -28.76
C LEU A 2 7.23 7.24 -28.44
N GLU A 3 6.51 6.42 -27.68
CA GLU A 3 5.18 6.82 -27.21
C GLU A 3 5.32 8.04 -26.30
N PRO A 4 4.51 9.10 -26.48
CA PRO A 4 4.68 10.35 -25.75
C PRO A 4 4.31 10.24 -24.27
N ILE A 5 3.56 9.19 -23.90
CA ILE A 5 3.13 8.88 -22.53
C ILE A 5 3.26 7.37 -22.30
N ILE A 6 3.33 6.97 -21.03
CA ILE A 6 3.29 5.58 -20.60
C ILE A 6 1.94 4.95 -20.95
N ASN A 7 1.97 3.88 -21.74
CA ASN A 7 0.82 3.03 -22.01
C ASN A 7 0.91 1.75 -21.14
N PRO A 8 0.02 1.57 -20.14
CA PRO A 8 0.09 0.43 -19.22
C PRO A 8 -0.12 -0.94 -19.90
N TYR A 9 -0.69 -0.99 -21.11
CA TYR A 9 -0.81 -2.24 -21.87
C TYR A 9 0.49 -2.67 -22.58
N LYS A 10 1.49 -1.78 -22.63
CA LYS A 10 2.76 -2.02 -23.32
C LYS A 10 3.94 -1.94 -22.37
N THR A 11 3.85 -1.06 -21.39
CA THR A 11 4.90 -0.79 -20.40
C THR A 11 4.26 -0.89 -19.03
N ASP A 12 4.81 -1.78 -18.19
CA ASP A 12 4.38 -1.86 -16.79
C ASP A 12 4.68 -0.52 -16.09
N PRO A 13 3.66 0.18 -15.53
CA PRO A 13 3.88 1.43 -14.81
C PRO A 13 4.59 1.23 -13.46
N GLN A 14 4.72 0.00 -12.95
CA GLN A 14 5.41 -0.27 -11.69
C GLN A 14 6.89 0.14 -11.78
N GLY A 15 7.36 0.90 -10.79
CA GLY A 15 8.73 1.43 -10.77
C GLY A 15 8.97 2.62 -11.71
N ILE A 16 7.98 3.04 -12.50
CA ILE A 16 8.07 4.26 -13.32
C ILE A 16 7.58 5.49 -12.54
N PHE A 17 6.62 5.28 -11.64
CA PHE A 17 6.07 6.31 -10.77
C PHE A 17 6.37 6.01 -9.29
N THR A 18 6.56 7.07 -8.51
CA THR A 18 6.65 7.02 -7.05
C THR A 18 5.71 8.07 -6.46
N TYR A 19 5.46 7.96 -5.16
CA TYR A 19 4.55 8.84 -4.44
C TYR A 19 5.24 9.43 -3.23
N LYS A 20 4.95 10.70 -2.96
CA LYS A 20 5.28 11.34 -1.69
C LYS A 20 4.06 12.12 -1.25
N ASP A 21 3.53 11.77 -0.08
CA ASP A 21 2.22 12.24 0.37
C ASP A 21 1.16 12.00 -0.73
N ILE A 22 0.38 13.02 -1.08
CA ILE A 22 -0.67 12.94 -2.12
C ILE A 22 -0.13 13.16 -3.55
N MET A 23 1.16 13.39 -3.69
CA MET A 23 1.82 13.74 -4.95
C MET A 23 2.37 12.49 -5.64
N ILE A 24 2.40 12.54 -6.98
CA ILE A 24 3.00 11.53 -7.84
C ILE A 24 4.21 12.13 -8.56
N TYR A 25 5.28 11.36 -8.67
CA TYR A 25 6.53 11.78 -9.31
C TYR A 25 7.04 10.71 -10.27
N PRO A 26 7.76 11.11 -11.33
CA PRO A 26 8.50 10.17 -12.15
C PRO A 26 9.71 9.63 -11.37
N VAL A 27 10.01 8.34 -11.54
CA VAL A 27 11.26 7.74 -11.07
C VAL A 27 12.37 8.05 -12.08
N ASP A 28 13.60 8.19 -11.60
CA ASP A 28 14.77 8.35 -12.46
C ASP A 28 15.03 7.07 -13.27
N GLY A 29 15.22 7.24 -14.58
CA GLY A 29 15.49 6.11 -15.47
C GLY A 29 15.09 6.37 -16.92
N PRO A 30 15.10 5.33 -17.77
CA PRO A 30 14.82 5.43 -19.20
C PRO A 30 13.43 6.01 -19.52
N HIS A 31 12.47 5.85 -18.61
CA HIS A 31 11.08 6.28 -18.78
C HIS A 31 10.77 7.65 -18.16
N LYS A 32 11.74 8.34 -17.54
CA LYS A 32 11.50 9.58 -16.77
C LYS A 32 10.74 10.65 -17.56
N GLU A 33 11.14 10.92 -18.79
CA GLU A 33 10.50 11.97 -19.61
C GLU A 33 9.08 11.57 -20.05
N ALA A 34 8.87 10.30 -20.41
CA ALA A 34 7.53 9.79 -20.71
C ALA A 34 6.62 9.83 -19.48
N ALA A 35 7.16 9.51 -18.29
CA ALA A 35 6.43 9.58 -17.02
C ALA A 35 6.04 11.01 -16.65
N LYS A 36 6.96 11.99 -16.79
CA LYS A 36 6.64 13.42 -16.63
C LYS A 36 5.48 13.83 -17.54
N LYS A 37 5.55 13.43 -18.81
CA LYS A 37 4.52 13.76 -19.78
C LYS A 37 3.19 13.07 -19.46
N THR A 38 3.20 11.83 -19.00
CA THR A 38 1.99 11.15 -18.50
C THR A 38 1.37 11.91 -17.34
N ILE A 39 2.16 12.34 -16.35
CA ILE A 39 1.65 13.09 -15.19
C ILE A 39 0.97 14.39 -15.65
N GLU A 40 1.61 15.13 -16.56
CA GLU A 40 1.10 16.38 -17.11
C GLU A 40 -0.17 16.17 -17.95
N VAL A 41 -0.11 15.28 -18.95
CA VAL A 41 -1.20 15.10 -19.94
C VAL A 41 -2.40 14.40 -19.35
N CYS A 42 -2.19 13.42 -18.47
CA CYS A 42 -3.28 12.69 -17.83
C CYS A 42 -3.78 13.36 -16.52
N GLY A 43 -3.24 14.53 -16.16
CA GLY A 43 -3.65 15.27 -14.96
C GLY A 43 -3.45 14.47 -13.67
N LEU A 44 -2.37 13.66 -13.59
CA LEU A 44 -2.15 12.77 -12.44
C LEU A 44 -1.76 13.54 -11.16
N ALA A 45 -1.46 14.83 -11.29
CA ALA A 45 -1.17 15.77 -10.22
C ALA A 45 -2.23 16.90 -10.12
N ASP A 46 -3.48 16.59 -10.43
CA ASP A 46 -4.60 17.54 -10.31
C ASP A 46 -5.32 17.43 -8.95
N SER A 47 -5.99 18.52 -8.56
CA SER A 47 -6.71 18.66 -7.28
C SER A 47 -7.72 17.55 -7.01
N ARG A 48 -8.40 17.06 -8.05
CA ARG A 48 -9.33 15.92 -7.93
C ARG A 48 -8.65 14.67 -7.37
N LEU A 49 -7.44 14.36 -7.84
CA LEU A 49 -6.69 13.19 -7.36
C LEU A 49 -6.03 13.45 -6.01
N PHE A 50 -5.71 14.71 -5.69
CA PHE A 50 -5.20 15.09 -4.37
C PHE A 50 -6.23 14.82 -3.28
N SER A 51 -7.49 15.23 -3.45
CA SER A 51 -8.55 14.97 -2.47
C SER A 51 -8.71 13.48 -2.21
N VAL A 52 -8.83 12.67 -3.27
CA VAL A 52 -9.03 11.22 -3.13
C VAL A 52 -7.79 10.56 -2.49
N ARG A 53 -6.57 10.96 -2.87
CA ARG A 53 -5.34 10.43 -2.23
C ARG A 53 -5.21 10.85 -0.78
N ALA A 54 -5.66 12.06 -0.41
CA ALA A 54 -5.65 12.52 0.98
C ALA A 54 -6.61 11.69 1.84
N GLU A 55 -7.83 11.44 1.37
CA GLU A 55 -8.82 10.60 2.04
C GLU A 55 -8.31 9.16 2.24
N ILE A 56 -7.68 8.60 1.19
CA ILE A 56 -7.05 7.28 1.28
C ILE A 56 -5.86 7.30 2.24
N LEU A 57 -5.02 8.34 2.21
CA LEU A 57 -3.88 8.46 3.11
C LEU A 57 -4.31 8.47 4.58
N VAL A 58 -5.37 9.21 4.92
CA VAL A 58 -5.95 9.20 6.27
C VAL A 58 -6.41 7.79 6.64
N SER A 59 -7.14 7.13 5.73
CA SER A 59 -7.60 5.75 5.97
C SER A 59 -6.45 4.77 6.18
N LEU A 60 -5.38 4.88 5.39
CA LEU A 60 -4.18 4.05 5.51
C LEU A 60 -3.43 4.30 6.82
N ARG A 61 -3.31 5.56 7.26
CA ARG A 61 -2.69 5.91 8.55
C ARG A 61 -3.50 5.43 9.74
N ASN A 62 -4.83 5.52 9.67
CA ASN A 62 -5.69 4.96 10.70
C ASN A 62 -5.54 3.44 10.77
N PHE A 63 -5.48 2.77 9.62
CA PHE A 63 -5.20 1.33 9.56
C PHE A 63 -3.86 0.96 10.19
N GLU A 64 -2.77 1.71 9.91
CA GLU A 64 -1.48 1.47 10.56
C GLU A 64 -1.58 1.56 12.09
N ASN A 65 -2.24 2.60 12.60
CA ASN A 65 -2.42 2.75 14.05
C ASN A 65 -3.22 1.58 14.64
N ASP A 66 -4.33 1.19 14.02
CA ASP A 66 -5.17 0.09 14.46
C ASP A 66 -4.40 -1.26 14.46
N ILE A 67 -3.54 -1.48 13.46
CA ILE A 67 -2.68 -2.67 13.39
C ILE A 67 -1.59 -2.62 14.47
N GLN A 68 -0.96 -1.47 14.68
CA GLN A 68 0.05 -1.32 15.71
C GLN A 68 -0.53 -1.63 17.10
N ASP A 69 -1.73 -1.13 17.39
CA ASP A 69 -2.44 -1.44 18.62
C ASP A 69 -2.76 -2.93 18.72
N ALA A 70 -3.20 -3.56 17.61
CA ALA A 70 -3.46 -4.99 17.58
C ALA A 70 -2.19 -5.85 17.80
N LEU A 71 -1.04 -5.40 17.31
CA LEU A 71 0.26 -6.04 17.54
C LEU A 71 0.68 -5.93 19.00
N ASN A 72 0.51 -4.76 19.62
CA ASN A 72 0.77 -4.57 21.05
C ASN A 72 -0.14 -5.50 21.88
N ASP A 73 -1.44 -5.53 21.58
CA ASP A 73 -2.43 -6.44 22.18
C ASP A 73 -2.05 -7.93 22.05
N PHE A 74 -1.44 -8.31 20.92
CA PHE A 74 -0.97 -9.67 20.68
C PHE A 74 0.26 -10.00 21.53
N ASN A 75 1.22 -9.09 21.60
CA ASN A 75 2.46 -9.26 22.37
C ASN A 75 2.20 -9.32 23.89
N GLU A 76 1.19 -8.61 24.38
CA GLU A 76 0.78 -8.63 25.79
C GLU A 76 -0.13 -9.82 26.16
N ALA A 77 -0.57 -10.61 25.19
CA ALA A 77 -1.52 -11.70 25.45
C ALA A 77 -0.88 -12.85 26.26
N GLU A 78 -1.37 -13.02 27.48
CA GLU A 78 -0.84 -14.00 28.46
C GLU A 78 -1.10 -15.46 28.10
N THR A 79 -2.15 -15.74 27.33
CA THR A 79 -2.58 -17.12 27.03
C THR A 79 -2.59 -17.39 25.54
N GLU A 80 -2.34 -18.64 25.17
CA GLU A 80 -2.31 -19.06 23.77
C GLU A 80 -3.64 -18.80 23.07
N LYS A 81 -4.76 -19.09 23.73
CA LYS A 81 -6.10 -18.79 23.21
C LYS A 81 -6.32 -17.28 22.99
N LYS A 82 -5.76 -16.41 23.83
CA LYS A 82 -5.82 -14.96 23.60
C LYS A 82 -4.98 -14.60 22.36
N ARG A 83 -3.74 -15.10 22.26
CA ARG A 83 -2.85 -14.89 21.10
C ARG A 83 -3.50 -15.32 19.78
N GLU A 84 -4.07 -16.53 19.73
CA GLU A 84 -4.79 -17.04 18.56
C GLU A 84 -5.96 -16.13 18.14
N ASN A 85 -6.71 -15.59 19.10
CA ASN A 85 -7.79 -14.67 18.78
C ASN A 85 -7.29 -13.32 18.25
N ARG A 86 -6.16 -12.83 18.76
CA ARG A 86 -5.56 -11.57 18.30
C ARG A 86 -4.93 -11.72 16.93
N ILE A 87 -4.17 -12.79 16.68
CA ILE A 87 -3.56 -13.04 15.37
C ILE A 87 -4.61 -13.18 14.27
N ARG A 88 -5.75 -13.82 14.57
CA ARG A 88 -6.88 -13.92 13.62
C ARG A 88 -7.45 -12.54 13.28
N LYS A 89 -7.51 -11.61 14.25
CA LYS A 89 -7.95 -10.23 13.98
C LYS A 89 -6.96 -9.49 13.09
N ILE A 90 -5.65 -9.60 13.37
CA ILE A 90 -4.59 -9.01 12.56
C ILE A 90 -4.66 -9.56 11.12
N ASN A 91 -4.74 -10.89 10.96
CA ASN A 91 -4.84 -11.53 9.65
C ASN A 91 -6.07 -11.07 8.86
N ASN A 92 -7.23 -10.95 9.53
CA ASN A 92 -8.44 -10.44 8.88
C ASN A 92 -8.30 -8.97 8.44
N ALA A 93 -7.64 -8.14 9.24
CA ALA A 93 -7.38 -6.74 8.90
C ALA A 93 -6.40 -6.63 7.73
N LEU A 94 -5.33 -7.44 7.71
CA LEU A 94 -4.42 -7.57 6.57
C LEU A 94 -5.15 -8.02 5.29
N GLY A 95 -6.06 -8.98 5.40
CA GLY A 95 -6.89 -9.41 4.27
C GLY A 95 -7.67 -8.24 3.65
N LYS A 96 -8.34 -7.43 4.48
CA LYS A 96 -9.10 -6.26 4.03
C LYS A 96 -8.23 -5.19 3.39
N ILE A 97 -7.07 -4.87 3.95
CA ILE A 97 -6.20 -3.83 3.37
C ILE A 97 -5.57 -4.31 2.06
N ASN A 98 -5.32 -5.61 1.91
CA ASN A 98 -4.76 -6.17 0.69
C ASN A 98 -5.73 -6.04 -0.50
N GLU A 99 -7.04 -5.97 -0.26
CA GLU A 99 -8.02 -5.66 -1.32
C GLU A 99 -7.74 -4.30 -1.98
N LEU A 100 -7.17 -3.33 -1.25
CA LEU A 100 -6.84 -2.00 -1.78
C LEU A 100 -5.64 -1.99 -2.73
N ILE A 101 -4.80 -3.02 -2.70
CA ILE A 101 -3.61 -3.11 -3.55
C ILE A 101 -3.84 -4.00 -4.77
N GLU A 102 -4.98 -4.68 -4.85
CA GLU A 102 -5.34 -5.49 -6.01
C GLU A 102 -5.38 -4.65 -7.30
N PRO A 103 -4.96 -5.17 -8.47
CA PRO A 103 -4.82 -4.38 -9.69
C PRO A 103 -6.07 -3.60 -10.12
N GLN A 104 -7.25 -4.17 -9.86
CA GLN A 104 -8.56 -3.58 -10.15
C GLN A 104 -9.01 -2.51 -9.14
N ALA A 105 -8.37 -2.41 -7.98
CA ALA A 105 -8.74 -1.45 -6.96
C ALA A 105 -8.36 -0.03 -7.38
N GLN A 106 -9.22 0.93 -7.03
CA GLN A 106 -8.96 2.34 -7.30
C GLN A 106 -7.71 2.78 -6.54
N LEU A 107 -6.78 3.44 -7.25
CA LEU A 107 -5.51 3.92 -6.69
C LEU A 107 -4.64 2.80 -6.09
N SER A 108 -4.77 1.56 -6.58
CA SER A 108 -4.02 0.39 -6.10
C SER A 108 -2.51 0.61 -6.07
N ALA A 109 -1.94 1.26 -7.09
CA ALA A 109 -0.51 1.61 -7.11
C ALA A 109 -0.09 2.55 -5.96
N TYR A 110 -0.96 3.49 -5.57
CA TYR A 110 -0.70 4.39 -4.45
C TYR A 110 -0.80 3.65 -3.11
N CYS A 111 -1.84 2.85 -2.91
CA CYS A 111 -2.00 2.02 -1.72
C CYS A 111 -0.83 1.03 -1.56
N ARG A 112 -0.42 0.40 -2.66
CA ARG A 112 0.71 -0.53 -2.68
C ARG A 112 2.01 0.16 -2.30
N HIS A 113 2.29 1.30 -2.92
CA HIS A 113 3.47 2.09 -2.56
C HIS A 113 3.47 2.46 -1.07
N PHE A 114 2.32 2.86 -0.50
CA PHE A 114 2.23 3.16 0.92
C PHE A 114 2.56 1.93 1.78
N LEU A 115 1.90 0.79 1.55
CA LEU A 115 2.07 -0.43 2.35
C LEU A 115 3.47 -1.03 2.20
N ASP A 116 4.06 -1.00 1.00
CA ASP A 116 5.43 -1.45 0.76
C ASP A 116 6.48 -0.62 1.53
N ASN A 117 6.13 0.59 1.95
CA ASN A 117 6.96 1.48 2.77
C ASN A 117 6.51 1.56 4.25
N SER A 118 5.53 0.74 4.66
CA SER A 118 5.04 0.69 6.03
C SER A 118 5.73 -0.44 6.80
N ASP A 119 6.48 -0.08 7.84
CA ASP A 119 7.13 -1.07 8.72
C ASP A 119 6.10 -1.82 9.56
N VAL A 120 5.05 -1.13 10.02
CA VAL A 120 3.94 -1.71 10.79
C VAL A 120 3.21 -2.79 9.99
N TYR A 121 2.93 -2.52 8.71
CA TYR A 121 2.29 -3.50 7.83
C TYR A 121 3.18 -4.73 7.60
N LYS A 122 4.49 -4.53 7.41
CA LYS A 122 5.45 -5.63 7.23
C LYS A 122 5.56 -6.49 8.49
N GLU A 123 5.73 -5.85 9.65
CA GLU A 123 5.78 -6.52 10.95
C GLU A 123 4.50 -7.34 11.19
N ALA A 124 3.32 -6.79 10.86
CA ALA A 124 2.07 -7.51 11.00
C ALA A 124 1.99 -8.77 10.14
N LYS A 125 2.45 -8.70 8.88
CA LYS A 125 2.52 -9.88 8.00
C LYS A 125 3.47 -10.94 8.55
N GLU A 126 4.67 -10.53 8.92
CA GLU A 126 5.69 -11.43 9.47
C GLU A 126 5.19 -12.10 10.76
N THR A 127 4.52 -11.34 11.64
CA THR A 127 3.95 -11.86 12.90
C THR A 127 2.90 -12.93 12.63
N VAL A 128 2.00 -12.71 11.67
CA VAL A 128 0.97 -13.69 11.28
C VAL A 128 1.61 -14.94 10.66
N GLU A 129 2.54 -14.77 9.73
CA GLU A 129 3.23 -15.89 9.07
C GLU A 129 4.01 -16.74 10.08
N ASN A 130 4.76 -16.09 10.98
CA ASN A 130 5.53 -16.76 12.03
C ASN A 130 4.62 -17.53 12.98
N TYR A 131 3.48 -16.94 13.39
CA TYR A 131 2.54 -17.61 14.27
C TYR A 131 1.93 -18.86 13.60
N ILE A 132 1.51 -18.74 12.34
CA ILE A 132 0.94 -19.86 11.57
C ILE A 132 1.96 -21.00 11.45
N ASN A 133 3.20 -20.69 11.08
CA ASN A 133 4.26 -21.69 10.90
C ASN A 133 4.65 -22.43 12.20
N GLN A 134 4.42 -21.84 13.37
CA GLN A 134 4.68 -22.48 14.67
C GLN A 134 3.53 -23.38 15.14
N HIS A 135 2.34 -23.24 14.55
CA HIS A 135 1.10 -23.87 15.03
C HIS A 135 0.36 -24.69 13.95
N CYS A 136 1.01 -24.92 12.80
CA CYS A 136 0.60 -25.82 11.72
C CYS A 136 1.66 -26.91 11.51
#